data_AF-A0A9D7EHM6-F1
#
_entry.id   AF-A0A9D7EHM6-F1
#
_cell.length_a   1.000
_cell.length_b   1.000
_cell.length_c   1.000
_cell.angle_alpha   90.00
_cell.angle_beta   90.00
_cell.angle_gamma   90.00
#
_symmetry.space_group_name_H-M   'P 1'
#
loop_
_entity.id
_entity.type
_entity.pdbx_description
1 polymer ?
#
loop_
_entity_poly.entity_id
_entity_poly.type
_entity_poly.pdbx_seq_one_letter_code
_entity_poly.pdbx_strand_id
1 'polypeptide(L)'
;MSFGVMAAMGILTFVFAGAYMRVFFESEETVRHGVNILRITAISFPFFGAFLMLEQIHLGVGLNAPYMVFSIIHSWLFQVLPAVMLTQLLGFNETAVWWVLTGSGILTTILFYFYYRRGRWLTAKV
;
A
#
# COMPACT_ATOMS: atom_id res chain seq x y z
N MET A 1 17.44 -1.63 4.94
CA MET A 1 17.29 -3.05 4.55
C MET A 1 15.87 -3.39 4.11
N SER A 2 14.82 -2.83 4.72
CA SER A 2 13.43 -3.23 4.46
C SER A 2 12.91 -2.96 3.04
N PHE A 3 13.34 -1.88 2.36
CA PHE A 3 12.90 -1.59 0.98
C PHE A 3 13.34 -2.66 -0.02
N GLY A 4 14.61 -3.08 0.03
CA GLY A 4 15.14 -4.10 -0.89
C GLY A 4 14.48 -5.46 -0.70
N VAL A 5 14.19 -5.84 0.54
CA VAL A 5 13.48 -7.09 0.86
C VAL A 5 12.05 -7.04 0.33
N MET A 6 11.33 -5.93 0.57
CA MET A 6 9.96 -5.78 0.08
C MET A 6 9.89 -5.70 -1.45
N ALA A 7 10.90 -5.14 -2.11
CA ALA A 7 11.00 -5.15 -3.57
C ALA A 7 11.24 -6.57 -4.11
N ALA A 8 12.14 -7.33 -3.50
CA ALA A 8 12.35 -8.73 -3.86
C ALA A 8 11.07 -9.57 -3.63
N MET A 9 10.37 -9.35 -2.52
CA MET A 9 9.07 -10.00 -2.27
C MET A 9 8.02 -9.59 -3.30
N GLY A 10 7.94 -8.31 -3.68
CA GLY A 10 7.01 -7.85 -4.72
C GLY A 10 7.28 -8.55 -6.06
N ILE A 11 8.55 -8.67 -6.47
CA ILE A 11 8.93 -9.40 -7.68
C ILE A 11 8.53 -10.88 -7.58
N LEU A 12 8.85 -11.53 -6.46
CA LEU A 12 8.51 -12.93 -6.23
C LEU A 12 6.98 -13.14 -6.31
N THR A 13 6.21 -12.29 -5.63
CA THR A 13 4.74 -12.33 -5.66
C THR A 13 4.19 -12.10 -7.06
N PHE A 14 4.76 -11.17 -7.84
CA PHE A 14 4.32 -10.90 -9.20
C PHE A 14 4.56 -12.10 -10.15
N VAL A 15 5.73 -12.72 -10.06
CA VAL A 15 6.12 -13.86 -10.90
C VAL A 15 5.36 -15.13 -10.50
N PHE A 16 5.26 -15.43 -9.21
CA PHE A 16 4.65 -16.65 -8.69
C PHE A 16 3.16 -16.51 -8.34
N ALA A 17 2.50 -15.39 -8.66
CA ALA A 17 1.09 -15.15 -8.38
C ALA A 17 0.17 -16.34 -8.77
N GLY A 18 0.41 -16.94 -9.94
CA GLY A 18 -0.36 -18.11 -10.40
C GLY A 18 -0.14 -19.35 -9.56
N ALA A 19 1.09 -19.61 -9.12
CA ALA A 19 1.40 -20.72 -8.24
C ALA A 19 0.73 -20.52 -6.87
N TYR A 20 0.79 -19.31 -6.30
CA TYR A 20 0.11 -18.99 -5.05
C TYR A 20 -1.41 -19.21 -5.14
N MET A 21 -2.06 -18.72 -6.19
CA MET A 21 -3.50 -18.89 -6.35
C MET A 21 -3.94 -20.35 -6.49
N ARG A 22 -3.17 -21.17 -7.20
CA ARG A 22 -3.47 -22.60 -7.42
C ARG A 22 -3.33 -23.46 -6.17
N VAL A 23 -2.61 -22.99 -5.14
CA VAL A 23 -2.54 -23.69 -3.85
C VAL A 23 -3.87 -23.60 -3.09
N PHE A 24 -4.61 -22.50 -3.26
CA PHE A 24 -5.85 -22.25 -2.52
C PHE A 24 -7.12 -22.54 -3.32
N PHE A 25 -7.06 -22.47 -4.65
CA PHE A 25 -8.23 -22.59 -5.51
C PHE A 25 -8.00 -23.53 -6.68
N GLU A 26 -8.98 -24.39 -6.93
CA GLU A 26 -8.98 -25.37 -8.04
C GLU A 26 -9.62 -24.81 -9.32
N SER A 27 -10.55 -23.86 -9.22
CA SER A 27 -11.22 -23.26 -10.38
C SER A 27 -10.32 -22.29 -11.14
N GLU A 28 -10.14 -22.52 -12.44
CA GLU A 28 -9.27 -21.69 -13.29
C GLU A 28 -9.72 -20.23 -13.37
N GLU A 29 -11.02 -19.98 -13.32
CA GLU A 29 -11.58 -18.63 -13.31
C GLU A 29 -11.15 -17.85 -12.07
N THR A 30 -11.39 -18.39 -10.87
CA THR A 30 -11.00 -17.73 -9.61
C THR A 30 -9.48 -17.53 -9.52
N VAL A 31 -8.70 -18.50 -10.00
CA VAL A 31 -7.24 -18.38 -10.09
C VAL A 31 -6.86 -17.18 -10.97
N ARG A 32 -7.44 -17.05 -12.16
CA ARG A 32 -7.13 -15.94 -13.08
C ARG A 32 -7.46 -14.58 -12.47
N HIS A 33 -8.61 -14.45 -11.81
CA HIS A 33 -9.00 -13.22 -11.11
C HIS A 33 -8.01 -12.88 -9.98
N GLY A 34 -7.69 -13.84 -9.12
CA GLY A 34 -6.75 -13.60 -8.02
C GLY A 34 -5.31 -13.36 -8.47
N VAL A 35 -4.86 -13.94 -9.59
CA VAL A 35 -3.54 -13.61 -10.17
C VAL A 35 -3.45 -12.14 -10.56
N ASN A 36 -4.50 -11.60 -11.19
CA ASN A 36 -4.53 -10.18 -11.53
C ASN A 36 -4.49 -9.30 -10.28
N ILE A 37 -5.26 -9.65 -9.25
CA ILE A 37 -5.26 -8.94 -7.97
C ILE A 37 -3.87 -8.96 -7.33
N LEU A 38 -3.26 -10.14 -7.20
CA LEU A 38 -1.92 -10.30 -6.61
C LEU A 38 -0.87 -9.50 -7.35
N ARG A 39 -0.91 -9.49 -8.68
CA ARG A 39 0.02 -8.71 -9.50
C ARG A 39 -0.15 -7.20 -9.29
N ILE A 40 -1.39 -6.73 -9.17
CA ILE A 40 -1.66 -5.32 -8.87
C ILE A 40 -1.12 -4.97 -7.49
N THR A 41 -1.43 -5.77 -6.46
CA THR A 41 -0.97 -5.51 -5.09
C THR A 41 0.54 -5.59 -4.95
N ALA A 42 1.21 -6.51 -5.66
CA ALA A 42 2.66 -6.68 -5.62
C ALA A 42 3.44 -5.39 -5.96
N ILE A 43 2.87 -4.52 -6.81
CA ILE A 43 3.46 -3.22 -7.17
C ILE A 43 3.62 -2.31 -5.94
N SER A 44 2.72 -2.42 -4.96
CA SER A 44 2.74 -1.60 -3.74
C SER A 44 3.75 -2.06 -2.69
N PHE A 45 4.26 -3.29 -2.76
CA PHE A 45 5.09 -3.88 -1.70
C PHE A 45 6.35 -3.05 -1.34
N PRO A 46 7.16 -2.55 -2.31
CA PRO A 46 8.30 -1.71 -1.98
C PRO A 46 7.90 -0.43 -1.22
N PHE A 47 6.77 0.16 -1.60
CA PHE A 47 6.23 1.37 -0.98
C PHE A 47 5.71 1.09 0.42
N PHE A 48 5.07 -0.07 0.62
CA PHE A 48 4.65 -0.52 1.95
C PHE A 48 5.84 -0.61 2.91
N GLY A 49 6.96 -1.19 2.45
CA GLY A 49 8.20 -1.21 3.22
C GLY A 49 8.75 0.17 3.56
N ALA A 50 8.66 1.12 2.62
CA ALA A 50 9.08 2.51 2.86
C ALA A 50 8.15 3.22 3.86
N PHE A 51 6.84 3.05 3.73
CA PHE A 51 5.85 3.63 4.64
C PHE A 51 6.04 3.14 6.07
N LEU A 52 6.19 1.83 6.27
CA LEU A 52 6.47 1.24 7.58
C LEU A 52 7.77 1.78 8.18
N MET A 53 8.84 1.93 7.38
CA MET A 53 10.08 2.54 7.90
C MET A 53 9.86 3.98 8.38
N LEU A 54 9.10 4.79 7.63
CA LEU A 54 8.78 6.16 8.03
C LEU A 54 7.94 6.19 9.31
N GLU A 55 6.95 5.31 9.42
CA GLU A 55 6.14 5.14 10.63
C GLU A 55 7.03 4.81 11.84
N GLN A 56 7.89 3.79 11.72
CA GLN A 56 8.75 3.36 12.82
C GLN A 56 9.72 4.46 13.29
N ILE A 57 10.21 5.31 12.38
CA ILE A 57 11.04 6.47 12.76
C ILE A 57 10.24 7.45 13.63
N HIS A 58 9.01 7.78 13.23
CA HIS A 58 8.17 8.73 13.97
C HIS A 58 7.72 8.16 15.32
N LEU A 59 7.38 6.86 15.37
CA LEU A 59 7.06 6.15 16.61
C LEU A 59 8.27 6.09 17.56
N GLY A 60 9.47 5.84 17.02
CA GLY A 60 10.70 5.72 17.80
C GLY A 60 11.16 7.01 18.48
N VAL A 61 10.81 8.17 17.94
CA VAL A 61 11.11 9.49 18.55
C VAL A 61 9.94 10.06 19.37
N GLY A 62 8.85 9.29 19.55
CA GLY A 62 7.67 9.72 20.29
C GLY A 62 6.76 10.73 19.56
N LEU A 63 6.98 10.98 18.27
CA LEU A 63 6.23 11.94 17.47
C LEU A 63 5.16 11.24 16.62
N ASN A 64 4.10 10.77 17.26
CA ASN A 64 3.08 9.95 16.60
C ASN A 64 2.03 10.75 15.80
N ALA A 65 1.85 12.03 16.13
CA ALA A 65 0.78 12.86 15.56
C ALA A 65 0.86 12.99 14.01
N PRO A 66 2.03 13.22 13.38
CA PRO A 66 2.12 13.27 11.93
C PRO A 66 1.69 11.95 11.27
N TYR A 67 2.14 10.82 11.80
CA TYR A 67 1.76 9.51 11.29
C TYR A 67 0.24 9.27 11.38
N MET A 68 -0.38 9.59 12.53
CA MET A 68 -1.84 9.47 12.69
C MET A 68 -2.59 10.29 11.65
N VAL A 69 -2.19 11.54 11.42
CA VAL A 69 -2.85 12.40 10.43
C VAL A 69 -2.73 11.81 9.02
N PHE A 70 -1.55 11.34 8.63
CA PHE A 70 -1.36 10.67 7.33
C PHE A 70 -2.18 9.37 7.21
N SER A 71 -2.26 8.57 8.26
CA SER A 71 -3.02 7.32 8.29
C SER A 71 -4.53 7.56 8.15
N ILE A 72 -5.06 8.59 8.82
CA ILE A 72 -6.48 8.96 8.70
C ILE A 72 -6.78 9.48 7.30
N ILE A 73 -5.94 10.38 6.76
CA ILE A 73 -6.09 10.91 5.39
C ILE A 73 -6.01 9.78 4.38
N HIS A 74 -5.06 8.85 4.52
CA HIS A 74 -4.96 7.69 3.65
C HIS A 74 -6.22 6.84 3.69
N SER A 75 -6.65 6.43 4.89
CA SER A 75 -7.79 5.54 5.07
C SER A 75 -9.08 6.13 4.49
N TRP A 76 -9.36 7.41 4.76
CA TRP A 76 -10.61 8.03 4.31
C TRP A 76 -10.50 8.68 2.93
N LEU A 77 -9.57 9.62 2.77
CA LEU A 77 -9.50 10.47 1.58
C LEU A 77 -8.92 9.75 0.37
N PHE A 78 -7.86 8.97 0.57
CA PHE A 78 -7.18 8.31 -0.55
C PHE A 78 -7.67 6.88 -0.81
N GLN A 79 -8.23 6.20 0.18
CA GLN A 79 -8.63 4.81 0.05
C GLN A 79 -10.16 4.65 -0.02
N VAL A 80 -10.90 4.98 1.04
CA VAL A 80 -12.35 4.73 1.09
C VAL A 80 -13.13 5.59 0.09
N LEU A 81 -12.89 6.91 0.06
CA LEU A 81 -13.64 7.81 -0.84
C LEU A 81 -13.48 7.43 -2.32
N PRO A 82 -12.27 7.21 -2.86
CA PRO A 82 -12.12 6.84 -4.27
C PRO A 82 -12.66 5.43 -4.56
N ALA A 83 -12.54 4.49 -3.61
CA ALA A 83 -13.06 3.13 -3.77
C ALA A 83 -14.59 3.13 -3.89
N VAL A 84 -15.27 3.86 -3.00
CA VAL A 84 -16.74 4.02 -3.03
C VAL A 84 -17.16 4.78 -4.29
N MET A 85 -16.45 5.85 -4.67
CA MET A 85 -16.78 6.62 -5.86
C MET A 85 -16.66 5.78 -7.15
N LEU A 86 -15.58 5.00 -7.29
CA LEU A 86 -15.40 4.17 -8.48
C LEU A 86 -16.38 3.00 -8.55
N THR A 87 -16.70 2.37 -7.41
CA THR A 87 -17.59 1.20 -7.39
C THR A 87 -19.07 1.57 -7.40
N GLN A 88 -19.50 2.53 -6.57
CA GLN A 88 -20.92 2.86 -6.40
C GLN A 88 -21.42 3.92 -7.38
N LEU A 89 -20.61 4.95 -7.68
CA LEU A 89 -21.05 6.03 -8.58
C LEU A 89 -20.78 5.73 -10.05
N LEU A 90 -19.67 5.05 -10.35
CA LEU A 90 -19.23 4.80 -11.73
C LEU A 90 -19.42 3.34 -12.18
N GLY A 91 -19.81 2.44 -11.27
CA GLY A 91 -20.10 1.04 -11.60
C GLY A 91 -18.89 0.22 -12.07
N PHE A 92 -17.68 0.61 -11.71
CA PHE A 92 -16.48 -0.16 -12.07
C PHE A 92 -16.43 -1.50 -11.32
N ASN A 93 -15.84 -2.50 -11.97
CA ASN A 93 -15.63 -3.84 -11.41
C ASN A 93 -14.71 -3.82 -10.17
N GLU A 94 -14.74 -4.93 -9.43
CA GLU A 94 -13.90 -5.22 -8.25
C GLU A 94 -12.40 -4.92 -8.43
N THR A 95 -11.86 -5.06 -9.64
CA THR A 95 -10.46 -4.73 -9.96
C THR A 95 -10.12 -3.25 -9.72
N ALA A 96 -11.08 -2.33 -9.88
CA ALA A 96 -10.85 -0.91 -9.63
C ALA A 96 -10.54 -0.62 -8.15
N VAL A 97 -11.14 -1.39 -7.24
CA VAL A 97 -10.84 -1.29 -5.80
C VAL A 97 -9.37 -1.60 -5.54
N TRP A 98 -8.84 -2.66 -6.13
CA TRP A 98 -7.43 -3.05 -5.97
C TRP A 98 -6.46 -2.02 -6.54
N TRP A 99 -6.82 -1.36 -7.64
CA TRP A 99 -6.05 -0.22 -8.16
C TRP A 99 -6.09 0.98 -7.22
N VAL A 100 -7.23 1.29 -6.61
CA VAL A 100 -7.34 2.35 -5.59
C VAL A 100 -6.50 2.02 -4.36
N LEU A 101 -6.57 0.79 -3.86
CA LEU A 101 -5.78 0.35 -2.70
C LEU A 101 -4.28 0.49 -2.98
N THR A 102 -3.84 0.02 -4.13
CA THR A 102 -2.42 0.08 -4.54
C THR A 102 -1.98 1.54 -4.75
N GLY A 103 -2.75 2.32 -5.52
CA GLY A 103 -2.44 3.71 -5.84
C GLY A 103 -2.45 4.62 -4.61
N SER A 104 -3.42 4.44 -3.70
CA SER A 104 -3.52 5.22 -2.46
C SER A 104 -2.34 4.96 -1.52
N GLY A 105 -1.89 3.71 -1.41
CA GLY A 105 -0.69 3.37 -0.63
C GLY A 105 0.58 4.00 -1.19
N ILE A 106 0.76 3.94 -2.51
CA ILE A 106 1.90 4.56 -3.20
C ILE A 106 1.89 6.08 -2.99
N LEU A 107 0.74 6.73 -3.24
CA LEU A 107 0.58 8.17 -3.08
C LEU A 107 0.87 8.62 -1.64
N THR A 108 0.29 7.93 -0.66
CA THR A 108 0.49 8.22 0.76
C THR A 108 1.96 8.09 1.15
N THR A 109 2.62 7.02 0.70
CA THR A 109 4.05 6.80 0.95
C THR A 109 4.89 7.95 0.41
N ILE A 110 4.63 8.38 -0.82
CA ILE A 110 5.34 9.49 -1.47
C ILE A 110 5.13 10.80 -0.70
N LEU A 111 3.88 11.13 -0.36
CA LEU A 111 3.55 12.34 0.38
C LEU A 111 4.18 12.34 1.78
N PHE A 112 4.14 11.19 2.47
CA PHE A 112 4.73 11.05 3.80
C PHE A 112 6.26 11.14 3.76
N TYR A 113 6.89 10.58 2.71
CA TYR A 113 8.32 10.74 2.48
C TYR A 113 8.71 12.22 2.27
N PHE A 114 7.95 12.97 1.46
CA PHE A 114 8.20 14.41 1.28
C PHE A 114 8.01 15.20 2.57
N TYR A 115 7.03 14.83 3.39
CA TYR A 115 6.86 15.42 4.72
C TYR A 115 8.06 15.10 5.63
N TYR A 116 8.49 13.85 5.68
CA TYR A 116 9.65 13.41 6.45
C TYR A 116 10.92 14.19 6.08
N ARG A 117 11.14 14.48 4.80
CA ARG A 117 12.27 15.29 4.33
C ARG A 117 12.30 16.71 4.90
N ARG A 118 11.19 17.25 5.42
CA ARG A 118 11.16 18.57 6.08
C ARG A 118 11.81 18.58 7.45
N GLY A 119 12.24 17.44 7.98
CA GLY A 119 13.13 17.38 9.14
C GLY A 119 12.51 17.81 10.48
N ARG A 120 11.20 18.03 10.58
CA ARG A 120 10.53 18.42 11.85
C ARG A 120 10.69 17.36 12.96
N TRP A 121 10.98 16.12 12.59
CA TRP A 121 11.32 15.04 13.51
C TRP A 121 12.69 15.22 14.18
N LEU A 122 13.63 15.98 13.59
CA LEU A 122 14.95 16.29 14.18
C LEU A 122 14.87 17.30 15.34
N THR A 123 13.82 18.13 15.33
CA THR A 123 13.56 19.12 16.39
C THR A 123 12.78 18.56 17.57
N ALA A 124 12.34 17.29 17.52
CA ALA A 124 11.72 16.64 18.65
C ALA A 124 12.80 16.39 19.72
N LYS A 125 12.73 17.15 20.83
CA LYS A 125 13.54 16.87 22.02
C LYS A 125 12.97 15.62 22.69
N VAL A 126 13.77 14.57 22.71
CA VAL A 126 13.56 13.38 23.56
C VAL A 126 13.79 13.76 25.01
#